data_AF-A0A2G6MPP5-F1
#
_entry.id   AF-A0A2G6MPP5-F1
#
_cell.length_a   1.000
_cell.length_b   1.000
_cell.length_c   1.000
_cell.angle_alpha   90.00
_cell.angle_beta   90.00
_cell.angle_gamma   90.00
#
_symmetry.space_group_name_H-M   'P 1'
#
loop_
_entity.id
_entity.type
_entity.pdbx_description
1 polymer ?
#
loop_
_entity_poly.entity_id
_entity_poly.type
_entity_poly.pdbx_seq_one_letter_code
_entity_poly.pdbx_strand_id
1 'polypeptide(L)'
;MDKVNSGKMTLHREPLNRKVDRRSPEFSQRLKSAVLEVNTNQHKADDAVEAVIQDRMGIHEGMMALSKANTTLKVLAQVRGKAMAAYNEIMRMQV
;
A
#
# COMPACT_ATOMS: atom_id res chain seq x y z
N MET A 1 -6.65 64.55 8.68
CA MET A 1 -5.58 64.52 7.64
C MET A 1 -4.40 63.79 8.26
N ASP A 2 -4.49 62.49 8.55
CA ASP A 2 -4.55 61.35 7.63
C ASP A 2 -3.41 61.35 6.61
N LYS A 3 -2.46 60.43 6.75
CA LYS A 3 -2.42 59.14 6.00
C LYS A 3 -1.35 58.23 6.63
N VAL A 4 -1.75 57.18 7.34
CA VAL A 4 -1.81 55.78 6.86
C VAL A 4 -0.43 55.18 6.55
N ASN A 5 0.06 54.43 7.54
CA ASN A 5 0.62 53.07 7.43
C ASN A 5 1.02 52.55 6.03
N SER A 6 2.27 52.14 5.90
CA SER A 6 2.62 50.97 5.08
C SER A 6 3.75 50.23 5.77
N GLY A 7 3.33 49.23 6.55
CA GLY A 7 4.18 48.33 7.30
C GLY A 7 5.26 47.69 6.45
N LYS A 8 6.40 47.45 7.10
CA LYS A 8 7.52 46.65 6.61
C LYS A 8 6.99 45.32 6.05
N MET A 9 6.80 45.23 4.74
CA MET A 9 6.63 43.95 4.08
C MET A 9 8.01 43.37 3.82
N THR A 10 8.71 42.99 4.89
CA THR A 10 9.75 41.99 4.76
C THR A 10 9.05 40.72 4.30
N LEU A 11 9.21 40.38 3.01
CA LEU A 11 8.88 39.05 2.51
C LEU A 11 9.80 38.06 3.21
N HIS A 12 9.46 37.69 4.44
CA HIS A 12 9.92 36.47 5.06
C HIS A 12 9.37 35.34 4.20
N ARG A 13 10.13 34.96 3.18
CA ARG A 13 10.00 33.63 2.59
C ARG A 13 10.40 32.69 3.71
N GLU A 14 9.41 32.27 4.48
CA GLU A 14 9.51 31.11 5.35
C GLU A 14 10.13 30.02 4.46
N PRO A 15 11.33 29.51 4.79
CA PRO A 15 11.90 28.47 3.97
C PRO A 15 10.87 27.35 3.96
N LEU A 16 10.49 26.88 2.76
CA LEU A 16 9.77 25.62 2.57
C LEU A 16 10.67 24.46 2.98
N ASN A 17 11.18 24.49 4.22
CA ASN A 17 11.86 23.41 4.90
C ASN A 17 10.87 22.75 5.88
N ARG A 18 9.61 22.62 5.47
CA ARG A 18 8.65 21.78 6.18
C ARG A 18 8.73 20.38 5.59
N LYS A 19 9.84 19.72 5.93
CA LYS A 19 9.97 18.27 6.06
C LYS A 19 9.37 17.47 4.89
N VAL A 20 10.11 17.40 3.79
CA VAL A 20 10.17 16.17 2.97
C VAL A 20 10.97 15.10 3.74
N ASP A 21 10.65 14.95 5.02
CA ASP A 21 11.33 14.08 5.96
C ASP A 21 10.31 13.42 6.87
N ARG A 22 9.32 12.82 6.21
CA ARG A 22 8.70 11.57 6.61
C ARG A 22 8.53 10.76 5.33
N ARG A 23 9.66 10.38 4.72
CA ARG A 23 9.69 9.19 3.85
C ARG A 23 9.36 8.02 4.78
N SER A 24 8.08 7.83 5.03
CA SER A 24 7.59 6.93 6.05
C SER A 24 7.87 5.50 5.59
N PRO A 25 8.69 4.73 6.33
CA PRO A 25 8.82 3.29 6.10
C PRO A 25 7.46 2.56 6.20
N GLU A 26 6.41 3.24 6.64
CA GLU A 26 5.04 2.77 6.77
C GLU A 26 4.46 2.14 5.49
N PHE A 27 4.65 2.73 4.29
CA PHE A 27 4.14 2.11 3.07
C PHE A 27 4.86 0.80 2.75
N SER A 28 6.20 0.81 2.78
CA SER A 28 7.02 -0.38 2.53
C SER A 28 6.73 -1.49 3.56
N GLN A 29 6.57 -1.11 4.82
CA GLN A 29 6.21 -2.03 5.89
C GLN A 29 4.81 -2.62 5.68
N ARG A 30 3.81 -1.80 5.32
CA ARG A 30 2.46 -2.28 5.00
C ARG A 30 2.47 -3.20 3.78
N LEU A 31 3.22 -2.87 2.74
CA LEU A 31 3.36 -3.72 1.55
C LEU A 31 4.01 -5.06 1.91
N LYS A 32 5.08 -5.05 2.72
CA LYS A 32 5.74 -6.26 3.21
C LYS A 32 4.76 -7.12 4.03
N SER A 33 4.02 -6.50 4.95
CA SER A 33 2.98 -7.21 5.72
C SER A 33 1.89 -7.79 4.82
N ALA A 34 1.44 -7.07 3.80
CA ALA A 34 0.45 -7.56 2.86
C ALA A 34 0.95 -8.77 2.05
N VAL A 35 2.23 -8.77 1.64
CA VAL A 35 2.84 -9.94 0.97
C VAL A 35 2.87 -11.16 1.91
N LEU A 36 3.26 -10.96 3.17
CA LEU A 36 3.26 -12.03 4.18
C LEU A 36 1.84 -12.54 4.48
N GLU A 37 0.85 -11.64 4.50
CA GLU A 37 -0.55 -11.99 4.69
C GLU A 37 -1.08 -12.82 3.53
N VAL A 38 -0.77 -12.44 2.29
CA VAL A 38 -1.12 -13.23 1.10
C VAL A 38 -0.51 -14.62 1.20
N ASN A 39 0.78 -14.74 1.54
CA ASN A 39 1.43 -16.05 1.72
C ASN A 39 0.72 -16.88 2.81
N THR A 40 0.39 -16.26 3.93
CA THR A 40 -0.33 -16.92 5.03
C THR A 40 -1.72 -17.39 4.59
N ASN A 41 -2.45 -16.57 3.83
CA ASN A 41 -3.77 -16.93 3.32
C ASN A 41 -3.71 -18.06 2.29
N GLN A 42 -2.64 -18.13 1.49
CA GLN A 42 -2.42 -19.24 0.55
C GLN A 42 -2.20 -20.55 1.30
N HIS A 43 -1.31 -20.59 2.29
CA HIS A 43 -1.12 -21.79 3.12
C HIS A 43 -2.41 -22.23 3.80
N LYS A 44 -3.19 -21.29 4.36
CA LYS A 44 -4.49 -21.60 4.95
C LYS A 44 -5.49 -22.17 3.94
N ALA A 45 -5.44 -21.71 2.69
CA ALA A 45 -6.28 -22.25 1.63
C ALA A 45 -5.85 -23.68 1.27
N ASP A 46 -4.54 -23.94 1.19
CA ASP A 46 -4.00 -25.29 0.94
C ASP A 46 -4.42 -26.26 2.06
N ASP A 47 -4.24 -25.86 3.33
CA ASP A 47 -4.67 -26.64 4.49
C ASP A 47 -6.19 -26.91 4.48
N ALA A 48 -6.98 -25.90 4.11
CA ALA A 48 -8.43 -26.03 4.01
C ALA A 48 -8.85 -26.98 2.88
N VAL A 49 -8.15 -26.95 1.74
CA VAL A 49 -8.38 -27.91 0.64
C VAL A 49 -8.08 -29.32 1.11
N GLU A 50 -6.98 -29.55 1.82
CA GLU A 50 -6.65 -30.85 2.38
C GLU A 50 -7.71 -31.32 3.38
N ALA A 51 -8.17 -30.42 4.26
CA ALA A 51 -9.20 -30.71 5.25
C ALA A 51 -10.54 -31.09 4.61
N VAL A 52 -10.91 -30.44 3.48
CA VAL A 52 -12.11 -30.79 2.71
C VAL A 52 -11.97 -32.19 2.09
N ILE A 53 -10.81 -32.52 1.53
CA ILE A 53 -10.56 -33.85 0.94
C ILE A 53 -10.63 -34.95 2.02
N GLN A 54 -10.18 -34.64 3.24
CA GLN A 54 -10.23 -35.54 4.39
C GLN A 54 -11.59 -35.58 5.11
N ASP A 55 -12.60 -34.88 4.58
CA ASP A 55 -13.95 -34.75 5.18
C ASP A 55 -13.94 -34.14 6.60
N ARG A 56 -12.90 -33.36 6.93
CA ARG A 56 -12.74 -32.65 8.22
C ARG A 56 -13.27 -31.22 8.19
N MET A 57 -13.57 -30.70 7.00
CA MET A 57 -14.09 -29.34 6.77
C MET A 57 -15.12 -29.36 5.64
N GLY A 58 -16.16 -28.53 5.73
CA GLY A 58 -17.16 -28.45 4.67
C GLY A 58 -16.61 -27.79 3.41
N ILE A 59 -17.06 -28.24 2.23
CA ILE A 59 -16.65 -27.66 0.92
C ILE A 59 -16.85 -26.13 0.89
N HIS A 60 -17.96 -25.64 1.44
CA HIS A 60 -18.23 -24.20 1.50
C HIS A 60 -17.14 -23.42 2.25
N GLU A 61 -16.71 -23.93 3.40
CA GLU A 61 -15.68 -23.29 4.23
C GLU A 61 -14.31 -23.33 3.54
N GLY A 62 -13.95 -24.46 2.92
CA GLY A 62 -12.75 -24.55 2.09
C GLY A 62 -12.77 -23.58 0.92
N MET A 63 -13.93 -23.45 0.25
CA MET A 63 -14.11 -22.48 -0.84
C MET A 63 -14.01 -21.03 -0.35
N MET A 64 -14.42 -20.71 0.88
CA MET A 64 -14.22 -19.38 1.47
C MET A 64 -12.74 -19.09 1.68
N ALA A 65 -11.97 -20.04 2.22
CA ALA A 65 -10.53 -19.89 2.42
C ALA A 65 -9.81 -19.65 1.08
N LEU A 66 -10.13 -20.46 0.07
CA LEU A 66 -9.59 -20.33 -1.28
C LEU A 66 -9.97 -18.99 -1.94
N SER A 67 -11.22 -18.55 -1.79
CA SER A 67 -11.70 -17.28 -2.33
C SER A 67 -10.99 -16.08 -1.70
N LYS A 68 -10.75 -16.13 -0.38
CA LYS A 68 -9.99 -15.10 0.35
C LYS A 68 -8.55 -15.02 -0.16
N ALA A 69 -7.89 -16.17 -0.30
CA ALA A 69 -6.51 -16.23 -0.76
C ALA A 69 -6.37 -15.71 -2.21
N ASN A 70 -7.28 -16.11 -3.11
CA ASN A 70 -7.32 -15.62 -4.49
C ASN A 70 -7.58 -14.11 -4.57
N THR A 71 -8.52 -13.59 -3.79
CA THR A 71 -8.87 -12.16 -3.80
C THR A 71 -7.71 -11.30 -3.31
N THR A 72 -7.07 -11.70 -2.22
CA THR A 72 -5.92 -10.97 -1.66
C THR A 72 -4.72 -10.98 -2.62
N LEU A 73 -4.44 -12.11 -3.28
CA LEU A 73 -3.41 -12.20 -4.31
C LEU A 73 -3.67 -11.25 -5.49
N LYS A 74 -4.92 -11.20 -5.98
CA LYS A 74 -5.31 -10.29 -7.08
C LYS A 74 -5.07 -8.83 -6.71
N VAL A 75 -5.44 -8.43 -5.50
CA VAL A 75 -5.20 -7.07 -5.00
C VAL A 75 -3.69 -6.77 -4.95
N LEU A 76 -2.89 -7.68 -4.41
CA LEU A 76 -1.43 -7.50 -4.36
C LEU A 76 -0.81 -7.35 -5.75
N ALA A 77 -1.25 -8.15 -6.72
CA ALA A 77 -0.78 -8.06 -8.10
C ALA A 77 -1.07 -6.69 -8.72
N GLN A 78 -2.24 -6.11 -8.45
CA GLN A 78 -2.59 -4.76 -8.90
C GLN A 78 -1.67 -3.71 -8.25
N VAL A 79 -1.41 -3.82 -6.95
CA VAL A 79 -0.51 -2.91 -6.23
C VAL A 79 0.91 -3.00 -6.79
N ARG A 80 1.42 -4.21 -7.04
CA ARG A 80 2.70 -4.44 -7.70
C ARG A 80 2.76 -3.72 -9.05
N GLY A 81 1.73 -3.87 -9.89
CA GLY A 81 1.66 -3.21 -11.18
C GLY A 81 1.73 -1.68 -11.06
N LYS A 82 0.97 -1.10 -10.14
CA LYS A 82 1.00 0.36 -9.88
C LYS A 82 2.35 0.84 -9.35
N ALA A 83 3.00 0.08 -8.48
CA ALA A 83 4.33 0.41 -7.96
C ALA A 83 5.38 0.43 -9.09
N MET A 84 5.33 -0.54 -10.00
CA MET A 84 6.24 -0.59 -11.16
C MET A 84 5.95 0.55 -12.15
N ALA A 85 4.68 0.89 -12.38
CA ALA A 85 4.31 2.02 -13.21
C ALA A 85 4.83 3.35 -12.64
N ALA A 86 4.67 3.57 -11.33
CA ALA A 86 5.20 4.76 -10.66
C ALA A 86 6.73 4.84 -10.74
N TYR A 87 7.43 3.70 -10.57
CA TYR A 87 8.88 3.63 -10.77
C TYR A 87 9.28 4.05 -12.19
N ASN A 88 8.61 3.48 -13.21
CA ASN A 88 8.88 3.82 -14.61
C ASN A 88 8.59 5.30 -14.93
N GLU A 89 7.55 5.88 -14.33
CA GLU A 89 7.21 7.29 -14.53
C GLU A 89 8.28 8.23 -13.98
N ILE A 90 8.83 7.94 -12.79
CA ILE A 90 9.95 8.71 -12.22
C ILE A 90 11.17 8.66 -13.13
N MET A 91 11.48 7.49 -13.71
CA MET A 91 12.59 7.34 -14.66
C MET A 91 12.38 8.13 -15.95
N ARG A 92 11.13 8.29 -16.40
CA ARG A 92 10.77 9.08 -17.59
C ARG A 92 10.84 10.58 -17.36
N MET A 93 10.71 11.06 -16.12
CA MET A 93 10.88 12.48 -15.78
C MET A 93 12.34 12.94 -15.72
N GLN A 94 13.30 12.02 -15.58
CA GLN A 94 14.72 12.35 -15.37
C GLN A 94 15.57 12.41 -16.66
N VAL A 95 14.95 12.22 -17.84
CA VAL A 95 15.59 12.45 -19.15
C VAL A 95 15.31 13.85 -19.68
#